data_AF-A0A0N4XV72-F1
#
_entry.id   AF-A0A0N4XV72-F1
#
_cell.length_a   1.000
_cell.length_b   1.000
_cell.length_c   1.000
_cell.angle_alpha   90.00
_cell.angle_beta   90.00
_cell.angle_gamma   90.00
#
_symmetry.space_group_name_H-M   'P 1'
#
loop_
_entity.id
_entity.type
_entity.pdbx_description
1 polymer ?
#
loop_
_entity_poly.entity_id
_entity_poly.type
_entity_poly.pdbx_seq_one_letter_code
_entity_poly.pdbx_strand_id
1 'polypeptide(L)'
;MLYAERNDYQQIPAYKCFRDLIKVRAFNLLYIRTHQIVGRERLSISATDCNEAVLNKIIHGHHLKQLLPGIFSTEEIDEQNNSLPLLGSTIYTRSMYSIVTDTIAVTAEQTIISSLGNLDNCTMPEGLCKLDDAVIIWQPTITPPSCRIQRVDTFEAFVTLRYVLLPEHELAFEFNPDYEKSFQLIKHCNVSQSYLSTSNHILAFPDIPSNLMLHDFIIRSTRNRQRRDVRAVTLADNRTSEYELISKLPRLVPQLFGSEEIPPFDTAPITDIRILQAVKTWNATQQVFNRSIRYEKEDPRISTLRSIRYAEYRNRQLEQFRSIASKRPLNYAEVWKTLASTIDGYEERSRIAILSSPLPT
;
A
#
# COMPACT_ATOMS: atom_id res chain seq x y z
N MET A 1 6.72 9.09 -4.59
CA MET A 1 6.58 8.08 -5.66
C MET A 1 6.20 6.75 -5.04
N LEU A 2 5.23 6.03 -5.63
CA LEU A 2 4.78 4.71 -5.19
C LEU A 2 5.32 3.63 -6.12
N TYR A 3 5.85 2.57 -5.54
CA TYR A 3 6.33 1.38 -6.22
C TYR A 3 5.61 0.15 -5.67
N ALA A 4 5.32 -0.80 -6.53
CA ALA A 4 4.73 -2.09 -6.19
C ALA A 4 5.58 -3.21 -6.78
N GLU A 5 5.37 -4.43 -6.30
CA GLU A 5 6.02 -5.61 -6.85
C GLU A 5 5.62 -5.82 -8.32
N ARG A 6 6.61 -6.17 -9.14
CA ARG A 6 6.44 -6.40 -10.57
C ARG A 6 5.86 -7.79 -10.78
N ASN A 7 4.67 -7.87 -11.36
CA ASN A 7 4.02 -9.14 -11.72
C ASN A 7 4.41 -9.65 -13.12
N ASP A 8 5.44 -9.06 -13.74
CA ASP A 8 5.91 -9.48 -15.05
C ASP A 8 6.88 -10.66 -14.89
N TYR A 9 6.37 -11.87 -15.09
CA TYR A 9 7.22 -13.04 -15.23
C TYR A 9 7.87 -13.05 -16.61
N GLN A 10 9.16 -13.38 -16.65
CA GLN A 10 9.81 -13.61 -17.92
C GLN A 10 9.33 -14.95 -18.49
N GLN A 11 8.68 -14.88 -19.65
CA GLN A 11 8.22 -16.07 -20.38
C GLN A 11 9.32 -16.56 -21.31
N ILE A 12 9.68 -17.83 -21.20
CA ILE A 12 10.69 -18.48 -22.02
C ILE A 12 10.03 -19.68 -22.72
N PRO A 13 10.22 -19.87 -24.03
CA PRO A 13 9.70 -21.05 -24.72
C PRO A 13 10.39 -22.33 -24.20
N ALA A 14 9.56 -23.33 -23.91
CA ALA A 14 9.98 -24.62 -23.40
C ALA A 14 9.26 -25.77 -24.12
N TYR A 15 9.89 -26.94 -24.07
CA TYR A 15 9.45 -28.12 -24.80
C TYR A 15 9.46 -29.32 -23.86
N LYS A 16 8.30 -29.97 -23.71
CA LYS A 16 8.17 -31.24 -23.00
C LYS A 16 8.17 -32.37 -24.01
N CYS A 17 9.16 -33.25 -23.92
CA CYS A 17 9.24 -34.46 -24.73
C CYS A 17 9.02 -35.71 -23.89
N PHE A 18 8.25 -36.65 -24.42
CA PHE A 18 8.03 -37.95 -23.79
C PHE A 18 7.73 -39.01 -24.85
N ARG A 19 7.85 -40.27 -24.44
CA ARG A 19 7.51 -41.44 -25.26
C ARG A 19 6.41 -42.22 -24.59
N ASP A 20 5.32 -42.45 -25.30
CA ASP A 20 4.27 -43.36 -24.87
C ASP A 20 4.55 -44.75 -25.45
N LEU A 21 4.79 -45.72 -24.57
CA LEU A 21 4.95 -47.13 -24.87
C LEU A 21 3.57 -47.81 -24.79
N ILE A 22 3.09 -48.32 -25.91
CA ILE A 22 1.79 -48.95 -26.06
C ILE A 22 2.02 -50.46 -26.19
N LYS A 23 1.53 -51.24 -25.22
CA LYS A 23 1.57 -52.71 -25.26
C LYS A 23 0.32 -53.20 -25.99
N VAL A 24 0.49 -53.78 -27.16
CA VAL A 24 -0.60 -54.27 -28.02
C VAL A 24 -0.57 -55.79 -28.03
N ARG A 25 -1.70 -56.41 -27.71
CA ARG A 25 -1.95 -57.83 -27.94
C ARG A 25 -2.58 -57.98 -29.32
N ALA A 26 -1.89 -58.66 -30.21
CA ALA A 26 -2.49 -59.12 -31.45
C ALA A 26 -2.92 -60.57 -31.30
N PHE A 27 -4.14 -60.85 -31.75
CA PHE A 27 -4.66 -62.21 -31.88
C PHE A 27 -4.81 -62.53 -33.37
N ASN A 28 -4.38 -63.73 -33.76
CA ASN A 28 -4.49 -64.21 -35.13
C ASN A 28 -5.25 -65.54 -35.14
N LEU A 29 -6.29 -65.60 -35.98
CA LEU A 29 -7.06 -66.80 -36.28
C LEU A 29 -7.19 -66.91 -37.79
N LEU A 30 -6.42 -67.83 -38.41
CA LEU A 30 -6.50 -68.11 -39.84
C LEU A 30 -6.49 -66.81 -40.69
N TYR A 31 -5.49 -65.95 -40.45
CA TYR A 31 -5.27 -64.65 -41.10
C TYR A 31 -6.21 -63.50 -40.69
N ILE A 32 -7.25 -63.76 -39.88
CA ILE A 32 -8.04 -62.69 -39.26
C ILE A 32 -7.28 -62.16 -38.05
N ARG A 33 -6.89 -60.89 -38.13
CA ARG A 33 -6.10 -60.20 -37.10
C ARG A 33 -6.97 -59.25 -36.30
N THR A 34 -6.91 -59.36 -34.98
CA THR A 34 -7.51 -58.38 -34.06
C THR A 34 -6.43 -57.81 -33.14
N HIS A 35 -6.52 -56.52 -32.87
CA HIS A 35 -5.57 -55.79 -32.03
C HIS A 35 -6.30 -55.27 -30.80
N GLN A 36 -5.70 -55.47 -29.63
CA GLN A 36 -6.20 -54.97 -28.36
C GLN A 36 -5.07 -54.29 -27.59
N ILE A 37 -5.31 -53.07 -27.12
CA ILE A 37 -4.36 -52.35 -26.26
C ILE A 37 -4.45 -52.96 -24.86
N VAL A 38 -3.32 -53.50 -24.38
CA VAL A 38 -3.19 -54.13 -23.06
C VAL A 38 -2.77 -53.11 -22.00
N GLY A 39 -1.96 -52.13 -22.39
CA GLY A 39 -1.50 -51.10 -21.49
C GLY A 39 -0.77 -49.98 -22.23
N ARG A 40 -0.69 -48.82 -21.57
CA ARG A 40 0.06 -47.66 -22.03
C ARG A 40 0.89 -47.15 -20.87
N GLU A 41 2.15 -46.90 -21.14
CA GLU A 41 3.13 -46.45 -20.16
C GLU A 41 3.86 -45.25 -20.74
N ARG A 42 4.08 -44.20 -19.94
CA ARG A 42 4.81 -43.02 -20.38
C ARG A 42 6.21 -43.05 -19.82
N LEU A 43 7.18 -42.85 -20.70
CA LEU A 43 8.60 -42.90 -20.39
C LEU A 43 9.28 -41.59 -20.80
N SER A 44 10.23 -41.16 -19.98
CA SER A 44 11.16 -40.09 -20.34
C SER A 44 12.07 -40.51 -21.50
N ILE A 45 12.46 -39.52 -22.31
CA ILE A 45 13.40 -39.70 -23.43
C ILE A 45 14.73 -39.01 -23.12
N SER A 46 15.76 -39.23 -23.93
CA SER A 46 17.01 -38.50 -23.75
C SER A 46 16.87 -37.02 -24.12
N ALA A 47 17.64 -36.16 -23.44
CA ALA A 47 17.64 -34.72 -23.73
C ALA A 47 18.16 -34.41 -25.14
N THR A 48 19.09 -35.24 -25.65
CA THR A 48 19.63 -35.11 -27.01
C THR A 48 18.57 -35.40 -28.05
N ASP A 49 17.79 -36.47 -27.87
CA ASP A 49 16.70 -36.82 -28.79
C ASP A 49 15.60 -35.73 -28.77
N CYS A 50 15.29 -35.18 -27.58
CA CYS A 50 14.35 -34.08 -27.45
C CYS A 50 14.83 -32.81 -28.20
N ASN A 51 16.11 -32.44 -28.07
CA ASN A 51 16.68 -31.30 -28.78
C ASN A 51 16.64 -31.49 -30.30
N GLU A 52 17.04 -32.66 -30.79
CA GLU A 52 16.98 -32.98 -32.23
C GLU A 52 15.54 -32.91 -32.74
N ALA A 53 14.60 -33.44 -31.97
CA ALA A 53 13.20 -33.48 -32.34
C ALA A 53 12.53 -32.09 -32.30
N VAL A 54 12.97 -31.19 -31.42
CA VAL A 54 12.53 -29.79 -31.42
C VAL A 54 13.04 -29.03 -32.64
N LEU A 55 14.32 -29.20 -32.99
CA LEU A 55 15.00 -28.50 -34.09
C LEU A 55 14.56 -29.01 -35.47
N ASN A 56 14.65 -30.33 -35.69
CA ASN A 56 14.48 -30.94 -37.01
C ASN A 56 13.06 -31.48 -37.24
N LYS A 57 12.22 -31.52 -36.20
CA LYS A 57 10.90 -32.20 -36.23
C LYS A 57 11.00 -33.67 -36.65
N ILE A 58 12.14 -34.30 -36.35
CA ILE A 58 12.45 -35.70 -36.64
C ILE A 58 13.01 -36.31 -35.36
N ILE A 59 12.57 -37.53 -35.03
CA ILE A 59 13.13 -38.31 -33.94
C ILE A 59 13.34 -39.75 -34.41
N HIS A 60 14.57 -40.26 -34.28
CA HIS A 60 14.99 -41.58 -34.80
C HIS A 60 14.57 -41.84 -36.27
N GLY A 61 14.61 -40.81 -37.13
CA GLY A 61 14.21 -40.92 -38.54
C GLY A 61 12.71 -40.85 -38.81
N HIS A 62 11.87 -40.70 -37.77
CA HIS A 62 10.42 -40.54 -37.90
C HIS A 62 10.02 -39.06 -37.81
N HIS A 63 9.19 -38.62 -38.75
CA HIS A 63 8.68 -37.25 -38.77
C HIS A 63 7.57 -37.04 -37.74
N LEU A 64 7.65 -35.91 -37.04
CA LEU A 64 6.63 -35.45 -36.11
C LEU A 64 5.54 -34.69 -36.87
N LYS A 65 4.30 -35.17 -36.78
CA LYS A 65 3.10 -34.51 -37.32
C LYS A 65 2.43 -33.70 -36.22
N GLN A 66 1.92 -32.52 -36.58
CA GLN A 66 1.16 -31.70 -35.66
C GLN A 66 -0.25 -32.28 -35.48
N LEU A 67 -0.59 -32.71 -34.27
CA LEU A 67 -1.93 -33.21 -33.94
C LEU A 67 -2.85 -32.06 -33.49
N LEU A 68 -2.31 -31.18 -32.66
CA LEU A 68 -2.98 -30.00 -32.10
C LEU A 68 -2.01 -28.81 -32.11
N PRO A 69 -2.50 -27.56 -31.99
CA PRO A 69 -1.64 -26.41 -31.76
C PRO A 69 -0.66 -26.67 -30.61
N GLY A 70 0.64 -26.65 -30.91
CA GLY A 70 1.70 -26.90 -29.92
C GLY A 70 1.91 -28.37 -29.51
N ILE A 71 1.24 -29.34 -30.13
CA ILE A 71 1.46 -30.77 -29.86
C ILE A 71 1.86 -31.48 -31.15
N PHE A 72 3.07 -32.03 -31.15
CA PHE A 72 3.64 -32.78 -32.25
C PHE A 72 3.83 -34.23 -31.84
N SER A 73 3.47 -35.18 -32.70
CA SER A 73 3.60 -36.60 -32.42
C SER A 73 3.98 -37.40 -33.66
N THR A 74 4.67 -38.50 -33.45
CA THR A 74 4.98 -39.47 -34.50
C THR A 74 3.79 -40.39 -34.75
N GLU A 75 3.76 -41.08 -35.88
CA GLU A 75 2.87 -42.24 -36.03
C GLU A 75 3.33 -43.36 -35.09
N GLU A 76 2.46 -44.33 -34.80
CA GLU A 76 2.84 -45.47 -33.95
C GLU A 76 3.97 -46.27 -34.62
N ILE A 77 5.11 -46.39 -33.94
CA ILE A 77 6.29 -47.11 -34.43
C ILE A 77 6.33 -48.48 -33.76
N ASP A 78 6.32 -49.56 -34.56
CA ASP A 78 6.52 -50.91 -34.04
C ASP A 78 8.00 -51.10 -33.64
N GLU A 79 8.28 -51.39 -32.36
CA GLU A 79 9.67 -51.59 -31.88
C GLU A 79 10.23 -52.97 -32.24
N GLN A 80 9.35 -53.91 -32.61
CA GLN A 80 9.72 -55.28 -32.92
C GLN A 80 9.09 -55.69 -34.26
N ASN A 81 9.88 -56.39 -35.08
CA ASN A 81 9.43 -56.92 -36.35
C ASN A 81 8.62 -58.20 -36.09
N ASN A 82 7.30 -58.08 -36.02
CA ASN A 82 6.45 -59.16 -35.50
C ASN A 82 5.99 -60.12 -36.59
N SER A 83 6.52 -61.34 -36.58
CA SER A 83 5.90 -62.47 -37.26
C SER A 83 4.81 -63.07 -36.38
N LEU A 84 3.56 -62.96 -36.78
CA LEU A 84 2.43 -63.55 -36.05
C LEU A 84 2.26 -65.04 -36.39
N PRO A 85 2.07 -65.93 -35.40
CA PRO A 85 1.75 -67.33 -35.64
C PRO A 85 0.36 -67.46 -36.30
N LEU A 86 0.12 -68.56 -37.03
CA LEU A 86 -1.15 -68.84 -37.74
C LEU A 86 -2.37 -68.92 -36.81
N LEU A 87 -2.14 -69.29 -35.56
CA LEU A 87 -3.13 -69.36 -34.49
C LEU A 87 -2.48 -68.92 -33.18
N GLY A 88 -3.12 -68.00 -32.45
CA GLY A 88 -2.71 -67.62 -31.10
C GLY A 88 -2.64 -66.10 -30.88
N SER A 89 -2.01 -65.70 -29.78
CA SER A 89 -1.82 -64.29 -29.45
C SER A 89 -0.36 -63.97 -29.13
N THR A 90 0.09 -62.79 -29.54
CA THR A 90 1.40 -62.25 -29.20
C THR A 90 1.24 -60.84 -28.64
N ILE A 91 2.08 -60.47 -27.70
CA ILE A 91 2.15 -59.11 -27.18
C ILE A 91 3.41 -58.46 -27.75
N TYR A 92 3.25 -57.29 -28.33
CA TYR A 92 4.37 -56.49 -28.80
C TYR A 92 4.20 -55.03 -28.38
N THR A 93 5.29 -54.27 -28.46
CA THR A 93 5.35 -52.86 -28.09
C THR A 93 5.36 -51.97 -29.31
N ARG A 94 4.60 -50.88 -29.20
CA ARG A 94 4.65 -49.73 -30.09
C ARG A 94 5.11 -48.52 -29.30
N SER A 95 5.86 -47.65 -29.94
CA SER A 95 6.33 -46.40 -29.35
C SER A 95 5.77 -45.23 -30.14
N MET A 96 5.30 -44.22 -29.41
CA MET A 96 4.86 -42.95 -29.96
C MET A 96 5.56 -41.81 -29.23
N TYR A 97 6.40 -41.08 -29.95
CA TYR A 97 7.11 -39.92 -29.44
C TYR A 97 6.26 -38.68 -29.61
N SER A 98 6.17 -37.86 -28.55
CA SER A 98 5.39 -36.63 -28.55
C SER A 98 6.15 -35.46 -27.94
N ILE A 99 5.92 -34.27 -28.48
CA ILE A 99 6.46 -32.99 -28.01
C ILE A 99 5.31 -32.03 -27.76
N VAL A 100 5.30 -31.44 -26.58
CA VAL A 100 4.38 -30.36 -26.20
C VAL A 100 5.19 -29.07 -26.07
N THR A 101 4.78 -28.04 -26.81
CA THR A 101 5.41 -26.72 -26.81
C THR A 101 4.59 -25.78 -25.93
N ASP A 102 5.22 -25.16 -24.93
CA ASP A 102 4.58 -24.14 -24.10
C ASP A 102 5.64 -23.15 -23.59
N THR A 103 5.26 -22.27 -22.68
CA THR A 103 6.15 -21.31 -22.04
C THR A 103 6.35 -21.62 -20.57
N ILE A 104 7.56 -21.39 -20.07
CA ILE A 104 7.87 -21.37 -18.64
C ILE A 104 7.99 -19.93 -18.16
N ALA A 105 7.49 -19.67 -16.97
CA ALA A 105 7.59 -18.38 -16.30
C ALA A 105 8.72 -18.44 -15.26
N VAL A 106 9.66 -17.50 -15.36
CA VAL A 106 10.78 -17.39 -14.41
C VAL A 106 10.52 -16.22 -13.49
N THR A 107 10.61 -16.46 -12.19
CA THR A 107 10.51 -15.41 -11.18
C THR A 107 11.88 -14.77 -10.92
N ALA A 108 11.88 -13.61 -10.28
CA ALA A 108 13.11 -12.95 -9.83
C ALA A 108 13.89 -13.71 -8.74
N GLU A 109 13.35 -14.83 -8.25
CA GLU A 109 13.99 -15.76 -7.31
C GLU A 109 14.61 -16.97 -8.02
N GLN A 110 14.65 -16.96 -9.36
CA GLN A 110 15.08 -18.08 -10.20
C GLN A 110 14.19 -19.33 -10.04
N THR A 111 13.01 -19.19 -9.41
CA THR A 111 12.02 -20.26 -9.38
C THR A 111 11.31 -20.35 -10.71
N ILE A 112 11.09 -21.57 -11.18
CA ILE A 112 10.49 -21.86 -12.48
C ILE A 112 9.06 -22.32 -12.26
N ILE A 113 8.12 -21.61 -12.86
CA ILE A 113 6.70 -21.96 -12.84
C ILE A 113 6.33 -22.44 -14.25
N SER A 114 5.70 -23.60 -14.35
CA SER A 114 5.38 -24.20 -15.64
C SER A 114 4.06 -24.96 -15.63
N SER A 115 3.33 -24.87 -16.73
CA SER A 115 2.19 -25.73 -17.08
C SER A 115 2.61 -27.13 -17.53
N LEU A 116 3.88 -27.32 -17.93
CA LEU A 116 4.39 -28.57 -18.48
C LEU A 116 4.64 -29.64 -17.41
N GLY A 117 4.80 -29.24 -16.14
CA GLY A 117 5.01 -30.13 -15.02
C GLY A 117 5.59 -29.42 -13.80
N ASN A 118 5.80 -30.16 -12.71
CA ASN A 118 6.51 -29.65 -11.55
C ASN A 118 8.02 -29.53 -11.87
N LEU A 119 8.56 -28.32 -11.74
CA LEU A 119 9.97 -28.00 -12.00
C LEU A 119 10.74 -27.57 -10.75
N ASP A 120 10.24 -27.85 -9.54
CA ASP A 120 10.79 -27.35 -8.28
C ASP A 120 12.26 -27.78 -8.04
N ASN A 121 12.65 -28.95 -8.56
CA ASN A 121 14.01 -29.50 -8.43
C ASN A 121 14.98 -29.06 -9.55
N CYS A 122 14.53 -28.22 -10.48
CA CYS A 122 15.28 -27.91 -11.69
C CYS A 122 15.73 -26.45 -11.70
N THR A 123 16.96 -26.21 -12.16
CA THR A 123 17.55 -24.87 -12.14
C THR A 123 17.54 -24.23 -13.52
N MET A 124 17.27 -22.92 -13.57
CA MET A 124 17.24 -22.16 -14.83
C MET A 124 18.48 -22.30 -15.73
N PRO A 125 19.73 -22.25 -15.22
CA PRO A 125 20.92 -22.30 -16.08
C PRO A 125 21.16 -23.67 -16.72
N GLU A 126 20.60 -24.75 -16.19
CA GLU A 126 20.76 -26.10 -16.77
C GLU A 126 20.05 -26.25 -18.12
N GLY A 127 18.97 -25.47 -18.37
CA GLY A 127 18.21 -25.56 -19.62
C GLY A 127 17.45 -26.87 -19.80
N LEU A 128 17.41 -27.72 -18.77
CA LEU A 128 16.93 -29.09 -18.81
C LEU A 128 16.34 -29.48 -17.46
N CYS A 129 15.21 -30.19 -17.49
CA CYS A 129 14.62 -30.84 -16.33
C CYS A 129 14.21 -32.27 -16.69
N LYS A 130 14.69 -33.23 -15.90
CA LYS A 130 14.31 -34.65 -16.06
C LYS A 130 13.22 -35.00 -15.07
N LEU A 131 12.08 -35.45 -15.59
CA LEU A 131 10.99 -36.07 -14.84
C LEU A 131 11.01 -37.58 -15.09
N ASP A 132 10.29 -38.33 -14.27
CA ASP A 132 10.18 -39.78 -14.45
C ASP A 132 9.50 -40.13 -15.80
N ASP A 133 8.49 -39.36 -16.18
CA ASP A 133 7.64 -39.60 -17.35
C ASP A 133 8.00 -38.72 -18.57
N ALA A 134 8.87 -37.73 -18.42
CA ALA A 134 9.17 -36.78 -19.49
C ALA A 134 10.52 -36.07 -19.29
N VAL A 135 10.96 -35.37 -20.32
CA VAL A 135 12.04 -34.39 -20.23
C VAL A 135 11.55 -33.04 -20.72
N ILE A 136 11.86 -31.99 -19.98
CA ILE A 136 11.52 -30.61 -20.33
C ILE A 136 12.82 -29.87 -20.65
N ILE A 137 12.89 -29.21 -21.80
CA ILE A 137 14.04 -28.41 -22.23
C ILE A 137 13.62 -26.98 -22.52
N TRP A 138 14.53 -26.04 -22.24
CA TRP A 138 14.37 -24.62 -22.57
C TRP A 138 15.72 -24.01 -22.91
N GLN A 139 15.72 -22.81 -23.48
CA GLN A 139 16.96 -22.09 -23.73
C GLN A 139 17.54 -21.55 -22.42
N PRO A 140 18.76 -21.97 -22.02
CA PRO A 140 19.37 -21.51 -20.78
C PRO A 140 19.63 -20.01 -20.91
N THR A 141 19.07 -19.23 -19.99
CA THR A 141 19.21 -17.78 -19.99
C THR A 141 19.81 -17.35 -18.67
N ILE A 142 20.97 -16.67 -18.72
CA ILE A 142 21.55 -16.02 -17.55
C ILE A 142 20.97 -14.61 -17.52
N THR A 143 19.82 -14.45 -16.89
CA THR A 143 19.22 -13.14 -16.69
C THR A 143 19.89 -12.47 -15.50
N PRO A 144 20.47 -11.27 -15.64
CA PRO A 144 20.98 -10.53 -14.49
C PRO A 144 19.82 -10.27 -13.52
N PRO A 145 20.10 -10.18 -12.20
CA PRO A 145 19.05 -9.88 -11.23
C PRO A 145 18.40 -8.54 -11.60
N SER A 146 17.13 -8.61 -12.01
CA SER A 146 16.34 -7.45 -12.41
C SER A 146 15.60 -6.88 -11.20
N CYS A 147 15.26 -5.60 -11.29
CA CYS A 147 14.53 -4.93 -10.22
C CYS A 147 13.13 -5.55 -10.05
N ARG A 148 12.83 -5.99 -8.83
CA ARG A 148 11.55 -6.65 -8.47
C ARG A 148 10.38 -5.68 -8.34
N ILE A 149 10.64 -4.39 -8.27
CA ILE A 149 9.62 -3.37 -8.11
C ILE A 149 9.45 -2.55 -9.38
N GLN A 150 8.23 -2.15 -9.64
CA GLN A 150 7.86 -1.24 -10.72
C GLN A 150 7.23 0.01 -10.13
N ARG A 151 7.53 1.16 -10.74
CA ARG A 151 6.88 2.42 -10.38
C ARG A 151 5.42 2.36 -10.79
N VAL A 152 4.52 2.53 -9.82
CA VAL A 152 3.07 2.65 -10.04
C VAL A 152 2.79 4.05 -10.56
N ASP A 153 3.03 5.06 -9.72
CA ASP A 153 2.90 6.47 -10.10
C ASP A 153 3.52 7.41 -9.06
N THR A 154 3.35 8.71 -9.26
CA THR A 154 3.74 9.78 -8.35
C THR A 154 2.50 10.49 -7.81
N PHE A 155 2.42 10.61 -6.49
CA PHE A 155 1.28 11.16 -5.78
C PHE A 155 1.73 12.21 -4.78
N GLU A 156 0.89 13.22 -4.55
CA GLU A 156 1.02 14.09 -3.39
C GLU A 156 0.57 13.34 -2.13
N ALA A 157 1.40 13.38 -1.08
CA ALA A 157 1.21 12.59 0.11
C ALA A 157 1.38 13.40 1.38
N PHE A 158 0.51 13.16 2.38
CA PHE A 158 0.75 13.61 3.74
C PHE A 158 1.54 12.54 4.49
N VAL A 159 2.73 12.91 4.97
CA VAL A 159 3.64 11.98 5.63
C VAL A 159 3.77 12.33 7.11
N THR A 160 3.60 11.32 7.95
CA THR A 160 3.88 11.37 9.39
C THR A 160 5.04 10.41 9.71
N LEU A 161 5.44 10.32 10.98
CA LEU A 161 6.50 9.37 11.38
C LEU A 161 6.10 7.90 11.18
N ARG A 162 4.80 7.60 11.07
CA ARG A 162 4.30 6.22 11.05
C ARG A 162 3.43 5.91 9.83
N TYR A 163 2.73 6.90 9.31
CA TYR A 163 1.78 6.74 8.21
C TYR A 163 2.04 7.70 7.06
N VAL A 164 1.70 7.26 5.86
CA VAL A 164 1.64 8.04 4.63
C VAL A 164 0.22 7.99 4.11
N LEU A 165 -0.37 9.14 3.84
CA LEU A 165 -1.74 9.27 3.36
C LEU A 165 -1.71 9.86 1.95
N LEU A 166 -2.41 9.21 1.02
CA LEU A 166 -2.67 9.70 -0.33
C LEU A 166 -4.15 10.13 -0.39
N PRO A 167 -4.45 11.40 -0.11
CA PRO A 167 -5.83 11.87 0.06
C PRO A 167 -6.66 11.75 -1.21
N GLU A 168 -6.06 11.97 -2.39
CA GLU A 168 -6.76 11.89 -3.68
C GLU A 168 -7.30 10.49 -4.00
N HIS A 169 -6.71 9.46 -3.39
CA HIS A 169 -7.09 8.06 -3.61
C HIS A 169 -7.62 7.38 -2.34
N GLU A 170 -7.80 8.14 -1.26
CA GLU A 170 -8.24 7.60 0.04
C GLU A 170 -7.37 6.44 0.55
N LEU A 171 -6.07 6.42 0.19
CA LEU A 171 -5.13 5.37 0.59
C LEU A 171 -4.30 5.80 1.79
N ALA A 172 -4.07 4.86 2.69
CA ALA A 172 -3.18 5.02 3.83
C ALA A 172 -2.18 3.86 3.89
N PHE A 173 -0.91 4.17 4.07
CA PHE A 173 0.18 3.22 4.22
C PHE A 173 0.83 3.41 5.57
N GLU A 174 1.06 2.31 6.29
CA GLU A 174 1.88 2.31 7.51
C GLU A 174 3.31 1.89 7.16
N PHE A 175 4.31 2.55 7.75
CA PHE A 175 5.71 2.17 7.57
C PHE A 175 6.01 0.84 8.27
N ASN A 176 6.72 -0.04 7.57
CA ASN A 176 7.27 -1.25 8.12
C ASN A 176 8.65 -0.97 8.75
N PRO A 177 8.88 -1.33 10.03
CA PRO A 177 10.18 -1.14 10.68
C PRO A 177 11.28 -2.08 10.18
N ASP A 178 10.95 -3.11 9.39
CA ASP A 178 11.91 -4.09 8.88
C ASP A 178 12.73 -3.54 7.70
N TYR A 179 13.89 -2.98 8.03
CA TYR A 179 14.83 -2.45 7.06
C TYR A 179 15.47 -3.53 6.19
N GLU A 180 15.68 -4.75 6.71
CA GLU A 180 16.33 -5.82 5.97
C GLU A 180 15.44 -6.28 4.80
N LYS A 181 14.15 -6.48 5.08
CA LYS A 181 13.16 -6.79 4.04
C LYS A 181 13.09 -5.70 2.98
N SER A 182 13.15 -4.43 3.39
CA SER A 182 13.16 -3.31 2.44
C SER A 182 14.40 -3.31 1.55
N PHE A 183 15.58 -3.58 2.12
CA PHE A 183 16.85 -3.61 1.40
C PHE A 183 16.90 -4.75 0.38
N GLN A 184 16.42 -5.94 0.75
CA GLN A 184 16.37 -7.09 -0.15
C GLN A 184 15.52 -6.81 -1.40
N LEU A 185 14.38 -6.12 -1.26
CA LEU A 185 13.49 -5.77 -2.37
C LEU A 185 14.10 -4.76 -3.34
N ILE A 186 14.87 -3.79 -2.84
CA ILE A 186 15.45 -2.69 -3.64
C ILE A 186 16.89 -2.91 -4.08
N LYS A 187 17.56 -3.99 -3.64
CA LYS A 187 19.00 -4.22 -3.85
C LYS A 187 19.46 -4.08 -5.31
N HIS A 188 18.58 -4.43 -6.26
CA HIS A 188 18.85 -4.37 -7.71
C HIS A 188 18.08 -3.24 -8.41
N CYS A 189 17.57 -2.28 -7.64
CA CYS A 189 16.76 -1.16 -8.10
C CYS A 189 17.47 0.16 -7.84
N ASN A 190 17.45 1.08 -8.81
CA ASN A 190 18.01 2.42 -8.65
C ASN A 190 16.99 3.36 -7.98
N VAL A 191 16.61 3.06 -6.74
CA VAL A 191 15.65 3.85 -5.95
C VAL A 191 16.33 4.35 -4.68
N SER A 192 16.40 5.67 -4.53
CA SER A 192 16.92 6.33 -3.33
C SER A 192 15.78 6.74 -2.39
N GLN A 193 16.07 6.83 -1.09
CA GLN A 193 15.12 7.31 -0.07
C GLN A 193 13.78 6.55 -0.06
N SER A 194 13.89 5.22 -0.11
CA SER A 194 12.77 4.28 -0.14
C SER A 194 12.43 3.71 1.23
N TYR A 195 11.14 3.60 1.52
CA TYR A 195 10.60 3.03 2.75
C TYR A 195 9.55 1.97 2.41
N LEU A 196 9.59 0.84 3.11
CA LEU A 196 8.64 -0.25 2.93
C LEU A 196 7.38 0.01 3.74
N SER A 197 6.20 -0.25 3.17
CA SER A 197 4.94 -0.26 3.90
C SER A 197 4.58 -1.65 4.44
N THR A 198 3.68 -1.70 5.41
CA THR A 198 3.10 -2.96 5.91
C THR A 198 2.33 -3.74 4.84
N SER A 199 1.79 -3.04 3.83
CA SER A 199 1.13 -3.61 2.67
C SER A 199 2.09 -4.03 1.54
N ASN A 200 3.40 -4.15 1.80
CA ASN A 200 4.45 -4.51 0.83
C ASN A 200 4.58 -3.53 -0.37
N HIS A 201 4.27 -2.25 -0.18
CA HIS A 201 4.53 -1.21 -1.18
C HIS A 201 5.81 -0.45 -0.81
N ILE A 202 6.51 0.08 -1.81
CA ILE A 202 7.70 0.89 -1.60
C ILE A 202 7.39 2.36 -1.89
N LEU A 203 7.65 3.20 -0.89
CA LEU A 203 7.40 4.64 -0.92
C LEU A 203 8.75 5.35 -1.02
N ALA A 204 8.98 6.04 -2.14
CA ALA A 204 10.21 6.83 -2.33
C ALA A 204 9.91 8.32 -2.29
N PHE A 205 10.76 9.06 -1.57
CA PHE A 205 10.65 10.51 -1.38
C PHE A 205 11.82 11.23 -2.05
N PRO A 206 11.69 11.55 -3.35
CA PRO A 206 12.77 12.19 -4.12
C PRO A 206 13.08 13.62 -3.64
N ASP A 207 12.09 14.31 -3.06
CA ASP A 207 12.24 15.68 -2.57
C ASP A 207 13.07 15.77 -1.28
N ILE A 208 13.37 14.62 -0.67
CA ILE A 208 14.18 14.55 0.54
C ILE A 208 15.66 14.44 0.13
N PRO A 209 16.52 15.35 0.60
CA PRO A 209 17.95 15.28 0.34
C PRO A 209 18.53 13.92 0.75
N SER A 210 19.42 13.37 -0.08
CA SER A 210 20.01 12.03 0.15
C SER A 210 20.80 11.91 1.46
N ASN A 211 21.25 13.03 2.02
CA ASN A 211 21.96 13.11 3.30
C ASN A 211 21.03 13.18 4.53
N LEU A 212 19.72 13.15 4.35
CA LEU A 212 18.73 13.22 5.42
C LEU A 212 17.80 12.01 5.39
N MET A 213 17.52 11.46 6.56
CA MET A 213 16.46 10.46 6.73
C MET A 213 15.09 11.16 6.75
N LEU A 214 14.05 10.45 6.31
CA LEU A 214 12.67 10.94 6.32
C LEU A 214 12.24 11.41 7.72
N HIS A 215 12.58 10.64 8.75
CA HIS A 215 12.27 10.99 10.15
C HIS A 215 12.87 12.34 10.54
N ASP A 216 14.14 12.57 10.22
CA ASP A 216 14.83 13.84 10.51
C ASP A 216 14.27 14.99 9.69
N PHE A 217 13.91 14.73 8.43
CA PHE A 217 13.27 15.72 7.58
C PHE A 217 11.90 16.16 8.14
N ILE A 218 11.11 15.22 8.65
CA ILE A 218 9.83 15.51 9.33
C ILE A 218 10.07 16.28 10.63
N ILE A 219 11.06 15.89 11.45
CA ILE A 219 11.35 16.59 12.71
C ILE A 219 11.87 18.01 12.46
N ARG A 220 12.71 18.21 11.43
CA ARG A 220 13.21 19.55 11.07
C ARG A 220 12.12 20.42 10.47
N SER A 221 11.28 19.87 9.60
CA SER A 221 10.15 20.61 9.03
C SER A 221 9.09 20.96 10.09
N THR A 222 8.87 20.09 11.08
CA THR A 222 7.99 20.38 12.23
C THR A 222 8.61 21.34 13.24
N ARG A 223 9.94 21.37 13.41
CA ARG A 223 10.63 22.42 14.21
C ARG A 223 10.59 23.79 13.53
N ASN A 224 10.66 23.83 12.20
CA ASN A 224 10.51 25.07 11.43
C ASN A 224 9.05 25.55 11.32
N ARG A 225 8.07 24.66 11.53
CA ARG A 225 6.72 25.07 11.89
C ARG A 225 6.73 25.48 13.36
N GLN A 226 6.87 26.77 13.64
CA GLN A 226 6.61 27.33 14.98
C GLN A 226 5.40 26.60 15.60
N ARG A 227 5.64 25.89 16.70
CA ARG A 227 4.69 25.04 17.42
C ARG A 227 3.37 25.79 17.61
N ARG A 228 2.38 25.54 16.73
CA ARG A 228 1.02 26.07 16.87
C ARG A 228 0.25 25.09 17.72
N ASP A 229 -0.15 25.50 18.92
CA ASP A 229 -0.95 24.68 19.84
C ASP A 229 -2.30 24.36 19.16
N VAL A 230 -2.44 23.15 18.63
CA VAL A 230 -3.71 22.60 18.13
C VAL A 230 -4.29 21.74 19.25
N ARG A 231 -5.51 22.03 19.70
CA ARG A 231 -6.26 21.17 20.61
C ARG A 231 -7.54 20.70 19.94
N ALA A 232 -7.90 19.44 20.17
CA ALA A 232 -9.13 18.84 19.68
C ALA A 232 -10.24 18.94 20.73
N VAL A 233 -11.48 19.16 20.28
CA VAL A 233 -12.69 19.01 21.11
C VAL A 233 -13.52 17.86 20.56
N THR A 234 -13.91 16.95 21.45
CA THR A 234 -14.85 15.86 21.18
C THR A 234 -16.28 16.37 21.31
N LEU A 235 -17.05 16.35 20.23
CA LEU A 235 -18.49 16.64 20.24
C LEU A 235 -19.27 15.47 20.86
N ALA A 236 -20.54 15.72 21.20
CA ALA A 236 -21.45 14.75 21.83
C ALA A 236 -21.72 13.49 20.98
N ASP A 237 -21.41 13.53 19.69
CA ASP A 237 -21.45 12.41 18.74
C ASP A 237 -20.10 11.66 18.64
N ASN A 238 -19.19 11.90 19.57
CA ASN A 238 -17.86 11.30 19.67
C ASN A 238 -16.92 11.66 18.50
N ARG A 239 -17.23 12.72 17.75
CA ARG A 239 -16.36 13.25 16.70
C ARG A 239 -15.38 14.28 17.25
N THR A 240 -14.10 14.13 16.93
CA THR A 240 -13.06 15.09 17.28
C THR A 240 -12.93 16.16 16.20
N SER A 241 -13.08 17.43 16.59
CA SER A 241 -12.82 18.57 15.70
C SER A 241 -11.55 19.30 16.13
N GLU A 242 -10.63 19.50 15.18
CA GLU A 242 -9.36 20.20 15.42
C GLU A 242 -9.54 21.71 15.27
N TYR A 243 -8.89 22.48 16.16
CA TYR A 243 -8.77 23.91 15.96
C TYR A 243 -7.39 24.45 16.31
N GLU A 244 -7.00 25.50 15.59
CA GLU A 244 -5.82 26.31 15.86
C GLU A 244 -6.14 27.31 16.99
N LEU A 245 -5.32 27.32 18.06
CA LEU A 245 -5.36 28.39 19.05
C LEU A 245 -4.62 29.60 18.49
N ILE A 246 -5.31 30.73 18.43
CA ILE A 246 -4.67 32.04 18.24
C ILE A 246 -3.56 32.17 19.30
N SER A 247 -2.39 32.64 18.86
CA SER A 247 -1.16 32.95 19.61
C SER A 247 -1.37 33.27 21.10
N LYS A 248 -0.43 32.85 21.97
CA LYS A 248 -0.33 33.24 23.39
C LYS A 248 -0.67 34.73 23.57
N LEU A 249 -1.86 35.00 24.10
CA LEU A 249 -2.34 36.35 24.36
C LEU A 249 -1.95 36.79 25.77
N PRO A 250 -1.77 38.10 26.01
CA PRO A 250 -1.59 38.60 27.36
C PRO A 250 -2.80 38.24 28.22
N ARG A 251 -2.54 37.99 29.50
CA ARG A 251 -3.56 37.66 30.50
C ARG A 251 -4.44 38.90 30.73
N LEU A 252 -5.75 38.70 30.79
CA LEU A 252 -6.71 39.81 30.93
C LEU A 252 -6.57 40.52 32.29
N VAL A 253 -6.27 39.79 33.37
CA VAL A 253 -6.20 40.33 34.73
C VAL A 253 -5.06 41.36 34.88
N PRO A 254 -3.80 41.06 34.51
CA PRO A 254 -2.73 42.07 34.46
C PRO A 254 -3.03 43.25 33.54
N GLN A 255 -3.73 43.02 32.43
CA GLN A 255 -4.07 44.08 31.47
C GLN A 255 -5.11 45.06 32.04
N LEU A 256 -6.07 44.57 32.83
CA LEU A 256 -7.12 45.41 33.42
C LEU A 256 -6.67 46.05 34.74
N PHE A 257 -5.93 45.32 35.56
CA PHE A 257 -5.68 45.69 36.96
C PHE A 257 -4.21 46.04 37.25
N GLY A 258 -3.28 45.77 36.34
CA GLY A 258 -1.85 45.96 36.58
C GLY A 258 -1.22 44.97 37.57
N SER A 259 -1.99 43.98 38.04
CA SER A 259 -1.60 42.94 38.98
C SER A 259 -1.97 41.55 38.47
N GLU A 260 -1.28 40.51 38.93
CA GLU A 260 -1.65 39.11 38.65
C GLU A 260 -2.85 38.65 39.51
N GLU A 261 -3.13 39.33 40.62
CA GLU A 261 -4.27 39.05 41.50
C GLU A 261 -5.53 39.80 41.06
N ILE A 262 -6.68 39.14 41.21
CA ILE A 262 -8.00 39.72 40.93
C ILE A 262 -8.44 40.55 42.14
N PRO A 263 -8.55 41.89 42.02
CA PRO A 263 -9.07 42.69 43.12
C PRO A 263 -10.55 42.39 43.39
N PRO A 264 -11.08 42.66 44.59
CA PRO A 264 -12.51 42.61 44.83
C PRO A 264 -13.22 43.68 43.98
N PHE A 265 -14.29 43.28 43.27
CA PHE A 265 -15.15 44.19 42.51
C PHE A 265 -16.59 43.67 42.47
N ASP A 266 -17.54 44.58 42.35
CA ASP A 266 -18.97 44.27 42.27
C ASP A 266 -19.33 43.75 40.87
N THR A 267 -20.15 42.70 40.83
CA THR A 267 -20.53 41.99 39.60
C THR A 267 -22.00 42.16 39.24
N ALA A 268 -22.83 42.59 40.20
CA ALA A 268 -24.27 42.79 40.05
C ALA A 268 -24.74 43.98 40.92
N PRO A 269 -24.63 45.23 40.44
CA PRO A 269 -24.16 45.65 39.12
C PRO A 269 -22.62 45.79 39.02
N ILE A 270 -22.08 45.76 37.80
CA ILE A 270 -20.66 46.06 37.54
C ILE A 270 -20.43 47.58 37.66
N THR A 271 -19.65 47.99 38.66
CA THR A 271 -19.36 49.41 38.94
C THR A 271 -17.93 49.82 38.58
N ASP A 272 -17.01 48.85 38.43
CA ASP A 272 -15.59 49.14 38.15
C ASP A 272 -15.40 49.73 36.74
N ILE A 273 -14.85 50.94 36.66
CA ILE A 273 -14.62 51.68 35.41
C ILE A 273 -13.74 50.90 34.44
N ARG A 274 -12.74 50.16 34.92
CA ARG A 274 -11.80 49.38 34.10
C ARG A 274 -12.54 48.25 33.38
N ILE A 275 -13.46 47.60 34.11
CA ILE A 275 -14.31 46.54 33.60
C ILE A 275 -15.31 47.12 32.59
N LEU A 276 -15.97 48.23 32.92
CA LEU A 276 -16.91 48.91 32.02
C LEU A 276 -16.24 49.38 30.71
N GLN A 277 -15.00 49.87 30.79
CA GLN A 277 -14.21 50.20 29.60
C GLN A 277 -13.92 48.96 28.75
N ALA A 278 -13.58 47.82 29.36
CA ALA A 278 -13.35 46.57 28.65
C ALA A 278 -14.65 46.03 28.00
N VAL A 279 -15.78 46.12 28.70
CA VAL A 279 -17.11 45.79 28.16
C VAL A 279 -17.41 46.62 26.92
N LYS A 280 -17.17 47.92 26.98
CA LYS A 280 -17.37 48.83 25.85
C LYS A 280 -16.41 48.55 24.69
N THR A 281 -15.13 48.34 25.00
CA THR A 281 -14.08 48.10 23.99
C THR A 281 -14.35 46.84 23.18
N TRP A 282 -14.77 45.76 23.86
CA TRP A 282 -15.01 44.46 23.23
C TRP A 282 -16.48 44.21 22.90
N ASN A 283 -17.36 45.19 23.05
CA ASN A 283 -18.79 45.08 22.80
C ASN A 283 -19.43 43.83 23.46
N ALA A 284 -19.12 43.63 24.75
CA ALA A 284 -19.68 42.53 25.53
C ALA A 284 -21.14 42.83 25.88
N THR A 285 -22.08 42.21 25.17
CA THR A 285 -23.52 42.43 25.38
C THR A 285 -24.04 41.70 26.61
N GLN A 286 -25.21 42.10 27.12
CA GLN A 286 -25.88 41.41 28.24
C GLN A 286 -26.10 39.91 27.97
N GLN A 287 -26.28 39.52 26.69
CA GLN A 287 -26.38 38.11 26.30
C GLN A 287 -25.10 37.33 26.63
N VAL A 288 -23.92 37.94 26.46
CA VAL A 288 -22.64 37.31 26.80
C VAL A 288 -22.52 37.08 28.30
N PHE A 289 -22.95 38.06 29.11
CA PHE A 289 -22.98 37.92 30.57
C PHE A 289 -24.02 36.90 31.05
N ASN A 290 -25.20 36.84 30.43
CA ASN A 290 -26.23 35.85 30.81
C ASN A 290 -25.80 34.39 30.52
N ARG A 291 -24.80 34.15 29.67
CA ARG A 291 -24.26 32.79 29.47
C ARG A 291 -23.55 32.24 30.68
N SER A 292 -22.98 33.12 31.50
CA SER A 292 -22.22 32.67 32.67
C SER A 292 -23.11 32.05 33.75
N ILE A 293 -24.43 32.26 33.69
CA ILE A 293 -25.47 31.61 34.50
C ILE A 293 -25.47 30.08 34.30
N ARG A 294 -24.97 29.57 33.16
CA ARG A 294 -24.91 28.12 32.86
C ARG A 294 -23.86 27.34 33.66
N TYR A 295 -22.99 28.01 34.42
CA TYR A 295 -21.95 27.36 35.21
C TYR A 295 -22.29 27.40 36.69
N GLU A 296 -22.59 26.24 37.27
CA GLU A 296 -23.31 26.14 38.54
C GLU A 296 -22.45 26.40 39.81
N LYS A 297 -21.13 26.61 39.69
CA LYS A 297 -20.21 26.73 40.85
C LYS A 297 -18.96 27.58 40.59
N GLU A 298 -19.13 28.88 40.33
CA GLU A 298 -17.96 29.76 40.14
C GLU A 298 -18.13 31.14 40.79
N ASP A 299 -17.00 31.73 41.21
CA ASP A 299 -16.94 33.11 41.68
C ASP A 299 -17.51 34.05 40.59
N PRO A 300 -18.51 34.89 40.91
CA PRO A 300 -19.12 35.79 39.94
C PRO A 300 -18.09 36.75 39.31
N ARG A 301 -16.98 37.04 39.98
CA ARG A 301 -15.88 37.87 39.45
C ARG A 301 -15.18 37.18 38.29
N ILE A 302 -14.86 35.91 38.47
CA ILE A 302 -14.24 35.07 37.42
C ILE A 302 -15.18 34.95 36.23
N SER A 303 -16.46 34.72 36.50
CA SER A 303 -17.53 34.68 35.49
C SER A 303 -17.64 35.98 34.67
N THR A 304 -17.52 37.14 35.34
CA THR A 304 -17.55 38.45 34.68
C THR A 304 -16.34 38.66 33.78
N LEU A 305 -15.12 38.40 34.28
CA LEU A 305 -13.88 38.51 33.51
C LEU A 305 -13.85 37.53 32.34
N ARG A 306 -14.41 36.34 32.54
CA ARG A 306 -14.59 35.33 31.49
C ARG A 306 -15.43 35.84 30.34
N SER A 307 -16.55 36.48 30.67
CA SER A 307 -17.50 37.02 29.69
C SER A 307 -16.84 38.10 28.84
N ILE A 308 -16.04 38.97 29.46
CA ILE A 308 -15.23 39.99 28.77
C ILE A 308 -14.18 39.34 27.87
N ARG A 309 -13.47 38.34 28.38
CA ARG A 309 -12.46 37.62 27.61
C ARG A 309 -13.05 36.90 26.40
N TYR A 310 -14.25 36.35 26.55
CA TYR A 310 -14.99 35.75 25.45
C TYR A 310 -15.31 36.77 24.36
N ALA A 311 -15.81 37.95 24.75
CA ALA A 311 -16.11 39.04 23.80
C ALA A 311 -14.85 39.50 23.05
N GLU A 312 -13.71 39.62 23.74
CA GLU A 312 -12.42 39.93 23.13
C GLU A 312 -12.03 38.89 22.05
N TYR A 313 -12.10 37.60 22.39
CA TYR A 313 -11.77 36.52 21.44
C TYR A 313 -12.67 36.56 20.21
N ARG A 314 -13.97 36.79 20.41
CA ARG A 314 -14.95 36.89 19.33
C ARG A 314 -14.62 38.03 18.38
N ASN A 315 -14.37 39.23 18.89
CA ASN A 315 -14.08 40.38 18.04
C ASN A 315 -12.78 40.20 17.25
N ARG A 316 -11.72 39.66 17.88
CA ARG A 316 -10.46 39.41 17.17
C ARG A 316 -10.58 38.33 16.09
N GLN A 317 -11.38 37.28 16.33
CA GLN A 317 -11.70 36.29 15.30
C GLN A 317 -12.41 36.94 14.11
N LEU A 318 -13.40 37.79 14.37
CA LEU A 318 -14.11 38.52 13.32
C LEU A 318 -13.19 39.47 12.54
N GLU A 319 -12.30 40.20 13.22
CA GLU A 319 -11.29 41.05 12.58
C GLU A 319 -10.32 40.25 11.72
N GLN A 320 -9.85 39.10 12.21
CA GLN A 320 -9.00 38.20 11.44
C GLN A 320 -9.72 37.72 10.18
N PHE A 321 -10.97 37.27 10.28
CA PHE A 321 -11.74 36.86 9.10
C PHE A 321 -11.99 38.00 8.12
N ARG A 322 -12.25 39.22 8.60
CA ARG A 322 -12.32 40.42 7.73
C ARG A 322 -11.01 40.69 7.01
N SER A 323 -9.87 40.52 7.70
CA SER A 323 -8.53 40.71 7.10
C SER A 323 -8.15 39.63 6.08
N ILE A 324 -8.70 38.42 6.21
CA ILE A 324 -8.51 37.34 5.24
C ILE A 324 -9.41 37.59 4.04
N ALA A 325 -10.69 37.92 4.29
CA ALA A 325 -11.69 38.23 3.27
C ALA A 325 -11.25 39.38 2.33
N SER A 326 -10.48 40.34 2.84
CA SER A 326 -9.94 41.43 2.01
C SER A 326 -8.79 41.01 1.10
N LYS A 327 -8.11 39.89 1.38
CA LYS A 327 -6.98 39.36 0.60
C LYS A 327 -7.39 38.21 -0.31
N ARG A 328 -8.33 37.37 0.13
CA ARG A 328 -8.85 36.23 -0.62
C ARG A 328 -10.28 35.91 -0.19
N PRO A 329 -11.10 35.26 -1.02
CA PRO A 329 -12.36 34.70 -0.57
C PRO A 329 -12.14 33.71 0.59
N LEU A 330 -13.05 33.76 1.57
CA LEU A 330 -13.08 32.82 2.70
C LEU A 330 -13.46 31.43 2.20
N ASN A 331 -12.83 30.40 2.73
CA ASN A 331 -13.20 29.02 2.41
C ASN A 331 -14.48 28.61 3.16
N TYR A 332 -15.08 27.48 2.78
CA TYR A 332 -16.35 27.00 3.36
C TYR A 332 -16.34 26.90 4.90
N ALA A 333 -15.23 26.44 5.50
CA ALA A 333 -15.09 26.33 6.95
C ALA A 333 -14.96 27.70 7.66
N GLU A 334 -14.28 28.66 7.03
CA GLU A 334 -14.15 30.04 7.51
C GLU A 334 -15.48 30.79 7.41
N VAL A 335 -16.27 30.53 6.37
CA VAL A 335 -17.64 31.06 6.22
C VAL A 335 -18.56 30.51 7.31
N TRP A 336 -18.50 29.21 7.59
CA TRP A 336 -19.29 28.63 8.67
C TRP A 336 -18.88 29.18 10.05
N LYS A 337 -17.58 29.37 10.31
CA LYS A 337 -17.08 29.95 11.58
C LYS A 337 -17.42 31.43 11.74
N THR A 338 -17.37 32.22 10.67
CA THR A 338 -17.86 33.61 10.71
C THR A 338 -19.35 33.65 11.03
N LEU A 339 -20.17 32.80 10.42
CA LEU A 339 -21.59 32.66 10.75
C LEU A 339 -21.81 32.19 12.19
N ALA A 340 -21.10 31.16 12.66
CA ALA A 340 -21.23 30.64 14.04
C ALA A 340 -20.74 31.63 15.12
N SER A 341 -19.70 32.42 14.84
CA SER A 341 -19.25 33.51 15.71
C SER A 341 -20.21 34.70 15.70
N THR A 342 -21.02 34.82 14.65
CA THR A 342 -22.13 35.78 14.57
C THR A 342 -23.38 35.23 15.28
N ILE A 343 -23.60 33.92 15.23
CA ILE A 343 -24.75 33.15 15.77
C ILE A 343 -24.44 32.51 17.14
N ASP A 344 -23.38 32.95 17.82
CA ASP A 344 -23.17 32.70 19.25
C ASP A 344 -23.02 31.23 19.68
N GLY A 345 -22.37 30.39 18.87
CA GLY A 345 -22.06 28.99 19.23
C GLY A 345 -20.56 28.71 19.39
N TYR A 346 -20.01 28.81 20.60
CA TYR A 346 -18.82 28.05 21.06
C TYR A 346 -18.59 28.29 22.58
N GLU A 347 -18.58 27.22 23.39
CA GLU A 347 -18.79 27.28 24.86
C GLU A 347 -17.59 26.81 25.72
N GLU A 348 -16.41 26.50 25.14
CA GLU A 348 -15.43 25.68 25.88
C GLU A 348 -14.04 26.30 26.15
N ARG A 349 -13.73 27.49 25.61
CA ARG A 349 -12.37 28.07 25.68
C ARG A 349 -12.10 29.01 26.86
N SER A 350 -13.12 29.34 27.64
CA SER A 350 -13.05 30.44 28.61
C SER A 350 -12.67 29.99 30.03
N ARG A 351 -12.55 28.67 30.27
CA ARG A 351 -12.03 28.06 31.51
C ARG A 351 -10.50 28.12 31.63
N ILE A 352 -9.75 27.95 30.54
CA ILE A 352 -8.28 27.74 30.61
C ILE A 352 -7.50 29.06 30.75
N ALA A 353 -8.07 30.19 30.31
CA ALA A 353 -7.35 31.47 30.25
C ALA A 353 -7.35 32.28 31.55
N ILE A 354 -8.15 31.91 32.55
CA ILE A 354 -8.26 32.66 33.82
C ILE A 354 -7.40 32.04 34.93
N LEU A 355 -7.08 30.75 34.82
CA LEU A 355 -6.41 29.97 35.89
C LEU A 355 -4.92 29.69 35.64
N SER A 356 -4.26 30.41 34.74
CA SER A 356 -2.79 30.32 34.68
C SER A 356 -2.17 31.21 35.76
N SER A 357 -2.36 30.90 37.04
CA SER A 357 -1.39 31.24 38.09
C SER A 357 -0.60 29.96 38.42
N PRO A 358 0.71 30.05 38.71
CA PRO A 358 1.44 28.89 39.18
C PRO A 358 0.87 28.51 40.54
N LEU A 359 0.56 27.22 40.73
CA LEU A 359 0.42 26.67 42.07
C LEU A 359 1.72 26.99 42.83
N PRO A 360 1.67 27.61 44.02
CA PRO A 360 2.82 27.67 44.89
C PRO A 360 3.17 26.24 45.32
N THR A 361 4.47 26.02 45.47
CA THR A 361 5.14 24.80 45.94
C THR A 361 4.47 24.11 47.11
#